data_AF-A0A7S4UMU8-F1
#
_entry.id   AF-A0A7S4UMU8-F1
#
_cell.length_a   1.000
_cell.length_b   1.000
_cell.length_c   1.000
_cell.angle_alpha   90.00
_cell.angle_beta   90.00
_cell.angle_gamma   90.00
#
_symmetry.space_group_name_H-M   'P 1'
#
loop_
_entity.id
_entity.type
_entity.pdbx_description
1 polymer ?
#
loop_
_entity_poly.entity_id
_entity_poly.type
_entity_poly.pdbx_seq_one_letter_code
_entity_poly.pdbx_strand_id
1 'polypeptide(L)'
;VHHCCSLLSCSKYLDVLLTMRKHKIDMNLLHDYDPRSFAENVEKIVKEVNSSHLLSLFIAALKEEDVTETMYKYVKDFVPMKQTQQRGEANMSKVNFVCKLVRDAMEECHETSFLSSIVLTFVRQNPPKVAEALRHLQDAGASIRSEGLEVLMGLVDPSTVFDESLGLYDLDLAAAAAEQGGRDPREYLPLLERLSALPDRLCCFEIDMMLKRRDSAMKHIILAGGEHWERARELMLEHALYEIALRVLKTQDRQKHLNEAYDLYASHLLDSGRYRDAALAFRAADNLSSSLNALQQGGLWQPFFLLLHETGAQPNEIQRRAYELAEGLRVTGQGKEAARLFLDYCQDTDEAVSSLTEVGEWLQAARGGRSKTGG
;
A
#
# COMPACT_ATOMS: atom_id res chain seq x y z
N VAL A 1 18.65 24.78 33.45
CA VAL A 1 18.14 25.27 32.15
C VAL A 1 19.01 26.38 31.58
N HIS A 2 19.16 27.54 32.23
CA HIS A 2 20.04 28.63 31.74
C HIS A 2 21.47 28.19 31.37
N HIS A 3 22.11 27.39 32.23
CA HIS A 3 23.42 26.81 31.92
C HIS A 3 23.42 25.90 30.67
N CYS A 4 22.36 25.10 30.47
CA CYS A 4 22.20 24.29 29.26
C CYS A 4 22.02 25.16 28.01
N CYS A 5 21.26 26.25 28.08
CA CYS A 5 21.11 27.19 26.96
C CYS A 5 22.46 27.84 26.57
N SER A 6 23.28 28.20 27.56
CA SER A 6 24.64 28.69 27.30
C SER A 6 25.52 27.64 26.64
N LEU A 7 25.46 26.38 27.08
CA LEU A 7 26.22 25.29 26.44
C LEU A 7 25.73 24.99 25.01
N LEU A 8 24.41 25.07 24.77
CA LEU A 8 23.81 24.93 23.44
C LEU A 8 24.28 26.04 22.50
N SER A 9 24.36 27.29 22.96
CA SER A 9 24.90 28.41 22.17
C SER A 9 26.38 28.26 21.81
N CYS A 10 27.12 27.47 22.58
CA CYS A 10 28.53 27.13 22.33
C CYS A 10 28.72 25.80 21.57
N SER A 11 27.64 25.15 21.14
CA SER A 11 27.64 23.85 20.45
C SER A 11 28.45 22.75 21.18
N LYS A 12 28.30 22.68 22.51
CA LYS A 12 28.90 21.63 23.38
C LYS A 12 27.84 20.60 23.77
N TYR A 13 27.52 19.68 22.86
CA TYR A 13 26.33 18.84 22.96
C TYR A 13 26.46 17.71 23.99
N LEU A 14 27.66 17.15 24.19
CA LEU A 14 27.90 16.13 25.20
C LEU A 14 27.66 16.68 26.61
N ASP A 15 28.23 17.86 26.92
CA ASP A 15 28.06 18.54 28.20
C ASP A 15 26.59 18.88 28.48
N VAL A 16 25.85 19.28 27.43
CA VAL A 16 24.40 19.54 27.51
C VAL A 16 23.66 18.29 27.95
N LEU A 17 23.84 17.16 27.25
CA LEU A 17 23.12 15.92 27.57
C LEU A 17 23.47 15.38 28.96
N LEU A 18 24.75 15.44 29.35
CA LEU A 18 25.18 15.04 30.70
C LEU A 18 24.54 15.93 31.78
N THR A 19 24.49 17.24 31.54
CA THR A 19 23.85 18.20 32.46
C THR A 19 22.33 17.96 32.54
N MET A 20 21.68 17.74 31.40
CA MET A 20 20.25 17.44 31.34
C MET A 20 19.93 16.16 32.12
N ARG A 21 20.71 15.09 31.92
CA ARG A 21 20.60 13.83 32.65
C ARG A 21 20.79 14.03 34.16
N LYS A 22 21.85 14.72 34.57
CA LYS A 22 22.20 14.95 35.99
C LYS A 22 21.11 15.73 36.72
N HIS A 23 20.53 16.74 36.07
CA HIS A 23 19.56 17.65 36.68
C HIS A 23 18.10 17.34 36.30
N LYS A 24 17.84 16.20 35.62
CA LYS A 24 16.50 15.77 35.17
C LYS A 24 15.75 16.85 34.37
N ILE A 25 16.47 17.54 33.50
CA ILE A 25 15.89 18.52 32.56
C ILE A 25 15.33 17.76 31.36
N ASP A 26 14.19 18.21 30.81
CA ASP A 26 13.60 17.56 29.64
C ASP A 26 14.53 17.68 28.42
N MET A 27 14.94 16.52 27.87
CA MET A 27 15.93 16.44 26.79
C MET A 27 15.39 16.94 25.45
N ASN A 28 14.07 17.14 25.30
CA ASN A 28 13.50 17.79 24.11
C ASN A 28 14.06 19.20 23.90
N LEU A 29 14.56 19.85 24.96
CA LEU A 29 15.20 21.15 24.87
C LEU A 29 16.42 21.15 23.94
N LEU A 30 17.09 20.00 23.72
CA LEU A 30 18.20 19.88 22.78
C LEU A 30 17.78 20.24 21.34
N HIS A 31 16.56 19.86 20.95
CA HIS A 31 15.96 20.21 19.66
C HIS A 31 15.18 21.52 19.73
N ASP A 32 14.30 21.68 20.74
CA ASP A 32 13.33 22.77 20.79
C ASP A 32 13.95 24.15 21.04
N TYR A 33 15.18 24.20 21.56
CA TYR A 33 15.93 25.44 21.73
C TYR A 33 16.20 26.16 20.40
N ASP A 34 16.70 25.41 19.41
CA ASP A 34 16.92 25.90 18.04
C ASP A 34 16.85 24.71 17.06
N PRO A 35 15.65 24.41 16.52
CA PRO A 35 15.46 23.26 15.62
C PRO A 35 16.33 23.31 14.35
N ARG A 36 16.67 24.50 13.85
CA ARG A 36 17.49 24.66 12.65
C ARG A 36 18.94 24.31 12.94
N SER A 37 19.50 24.92 13.99
CA SER A 37 20.86 24.63 14.41
C SER A 37 21.01 23.15 14.81
N PHE A 38 19.99 22.55 15.44
CA PHE A 38 19.98 21.11 15.71
C PHE A 38 20.09 20.28 14.42
N ALA A 39 19.27 20.58 13.40
CA ALA A 39 19.27 19.84 12.14
C ALA A 39 20.60 19.96 11.38
N GLU A 40 21.20 21.16 11.36
CA GLU A 40 22.50 21.41 10.71
C GLU A 40 23.67 20.73 11.44
N ASN A 41 23.55 20.50 12.75
CA ASN A 41 24.63 19.97 13.58
C ASN A 41 24.41 18.52 14.04
N VAL A 42 23.38 17.82 13.55
CA VAL A 42 23.02 16.48 14.04
C VAL A 42 24.17 15.47 13.92
N GLU A 43 24.94 15.50 12.83
CA GLU A 43 26.13 14.67 12.68
C GLU A 43 27.18 14.95 13.76
N LYS A 44 27.41 16.23 14.06
CA LYS A 44 28.36 16.65 15.09
C LYS A 44 27.87 16.19 16.47
N ILE A 45 26.57 16.26 16.73
CA ILE A 45 25.96 15.77 17.97
C ILE A 45 26.25 14.28 18.15
N VAL A 46 25.98 13.46 17.12
CA VAL A 46 26.22 12.01 17.18
C VAL A 46 27.70 11.69 17.40
N LYS A 47 28.60 12.36 16.64
CA LYS A 47 30.06 12.18 16.76
C LYS A 47 30.62 12.62 18.12
N GLU A 48 30.13 13.72 18.68
CA GLU A 48 30.58 14.25 19.97
C GLU A 48 30.07 13.42 21.15
N VAL A 49 28.80 12.98 21.11
CA VAL A 49 28.19 12.20 22.18
C VAL A 49 28.75 10.78 22.22
N ASN A 50 28.95 10.17 21.05
CA ASN A 50 29.55 8.84 20.85
C ASN A 50 29.12 7.80 21.91
N SER A 51 27.83 7.80 22.26
CA SER A 51 27.29 6.95 23.32
C SER A 51 25.86 6.55 22.96
N SER A 52 25.70 5.28 22.57
CA SER A 52 24.36 4.71 22.27
C SER A 52 23.40 4.93 23.43
N HIS A 53 23.84 4.75 24.68
CA HIS A 53 22.97 4.93 25.84
C HIS A 53 22.44 6.37 26.00
N LEU A 54 23.29 7.39 25.82
CA LEU A 54 22.85 8.79 25.93
C LEU A 54 21.93 9.20 24.78
N LEU A 55 22.23 8.74 23.56
CA LEU A 55 21.37 8.97 22.40
C LEU A 55 20.02 8.27 22.56
N SER A 56 20.02 7.03 23.05
CA SER A 56 18.81 6.27 23.35
C SER A 56 17.92 6.98 24.37
N LEU A 57 18.51 7.53 25.44
CA LEU A 57 17.77 8.33 26.43
C LEU A 57 17.12 9.57 25.80
N PHE A 58 17.83 10.26 24.91
CA PHE A 58 17.29 11.40 24.19
C PHE A 58 16.12 10.99 23.29
N ILE A 59 16.29 9.94 22.48
CA ILE A 59 15.27 9.44 21.54
C ILE A 59 14.03 8.94 22.31
N ALA A 60 14.22 8.22 23.41
CA ALA A 60 13.12 7.77 24.28
C ALA A 60 12.33 8.94 24.89
N ALA A 61 13.01 10.05 25.23
CA ALA A 61 12.39 11.21 25.83
C ALA A 61 11.63 12.11 24.84
N LEU A 62 11.75 11.89 23.52
CA LEU A 62 11.12 12.73 22.50
C LEU A 62 9.59 12.82 22.64
N LYS A 63 9.06 14.04 22.52
CA LYS A 63 7.64 14.38 22.56
C LYS A 63 7.28 15.31 21.41
N GLU A 64 6.03 15.26 20.98
CA GLU A 64 5.51 16.17 19.95
C GLU A 64 5.39 17.62 20.44
N GLU A 65 5.18 17.82 21.74
CA GLU A 65 5.08 19.14 22.34
C GLU A 65 6.42 19.90 22.31
N ASP A 66 6.37 21.21 22.09
CA ASP A 66 7.52 22.11 22.22
C ASP A 66 7.70 22.53 23.69
N VAL A 67 8.79 22.06 24.32
CA VAL A 67 9.05 22.34 25.74
C VAL A 67 9.40 23.80 26.02
N THR A 68 9.80 24.57 25.00
CA THR A 68 10.03 26.03 25.12
C THR A 68 8.72 26.82 25.18
N GLU A 69 7.60 26.22 24.77
CA GLU A 69 6.28 26.86 24.82
C GLU A 69 5.48 26.46 26.05
N THR A 70 5.73 25.27 26.59
CA THR A 70 5.01 24.73 27.74
C THR A 70 5.77 24.96 29.06
N MET A 71 6.93 24.33 29.23
CA MET A 71 7.66 24.27 30.50
C MET A 71 8.73 25.36 30.66
N TYR A 72 9.44 25.70 29.59
CA TYR A 72 10.61 26.58 29.60
C TYR A 72 10.37 27.89 28.84
N LYS A 73 9.24 28.55 29.10
CA LYS A 73 8.79 29.77 28.39
C LYS A 73 9.82 30.91 28.37
N TYR A 74 10.60 31.05 29.44
CA TYR A 74 11.65 32.06 29.59
C TYR A 74 12.87 31.82 28.71
N VAL A 75 12.99 30.64 28.07
CA VAL A 75 14.10 30.35 27.15
C VAL A 75 14.00 31.19 25.88
N LYS A 76 12.80 31.64 25.51
CA LYS A 76 12.55 32.50 24.34
C LYS A 76 13.33 33.82 24.39
N ASP A 77 13.72 34.29 25.57
CA ASP A 77 14.52 35.51 25.76
C ASP A 77 16.00 35.32 25.39
N PHE A 78 16.45 34.08 25.23
CA PHE A 78 17.84 33.70 24.92
C PHE A 78 18.03 33.21 23.48
N VAL A 79 16.94 33.04 22.73
CA VAL A 79 16.96 32.53 21.35
C VAL A 79 16.85 33.72 20.37
N PRO A 80 17.75 33.86 19.39
CA PRO A 80 17.58 34.86 18.33
C PRO A 80 16.27 34.58 17.57
N MET A 81 15.46 35.64 17.35
CA MET A 81 14.08 35.59 16.80
C MET A 81 13.80 34.36 15.91
N LYS A 82 12.76 33.57 16.27
CA LYS A 82 12.18 32.52 15.42
C LYS A 82 11.75 33.14 14.07
N GLN A 83 12.64 33.24 13.09
CA GLN A 83 12.23 33.49 11.71
C GLN A 83 11.48 32.23 11.28
N THR A 84 10.16 32.32 11.21
CA THR A 84 9.25 31.56 10.34
C THR A 84 9.55 30.06 10.16
N GLN A 85 8.66 29.24 10.71
CA GLN A 85 8.44 27.82 10.38
C GLN A 85 9.00 27.45 9.00
N GLN A 86 10.16 26.78 8.97
CA GLN A 86 10.35 25.82 7.90
C GLN A 86 9.41 24.68 8.25
N ARG A 87 8.35 24.53 7.46
CA ARG A 87 7.68 23.24 7.31
C ARG A 87 8.81 22.23 7.05
N GLY A 88 9.15 21.41 8.04
CA GLY A 88 9.74 20.11 7.74
C GLY A 88 8.86 19.46 6.68
N GLU A 89 9.44 18.64 5.78
CA GLU A 89 8.74 17.92 4.70
C GLU A 89 7.23 17.84 5.00
N ALA A 90 6.40 18.63 4.30
CA ALA A 90 5.20 19.34 4.78
C ALA A 90 4.11 18.57 5.56
N ASN A 91 4.30 17.30 5.88
CA ASN A 91 3.38 16.38 6.57
C ASN A 91 4.05 15.51 7.67
N MET A 92 5.31 15.72 8.06
CA MET A 92 5.98 14.88 9.07
C MET A 92 5.89 15.46 10.49
N SER A 93 5.61 14.62 11.49
CA SER A 93 5.59 15.03 12.91
C SER A 93 7.00 15.37 13.42
N LYS A 94 7.10 16.12 14.54
CA LYS A 94 8.39 16.51 15.12
C LYS A 94 9.18 15.27 15.50
N VAL A 95 8.55 14.30 16.17
CA VAL A 95 9.23 13.07 16.61
C VAL A 95 9.72 12.28 15.40
N ASN A 96 8.91 12.12 14.36
CA ASN A 96 9.30 11.40 13.16
C ASN A 96 10.49 12.06 12.45
N PHE A 97 10.49 13.40 12.36
CA PHE A 97 11.56 14.19 11.76
C PHE A 97 12.88 14.06 12.53
N VAL A 98 12.85 14.25 13.85
CA VAL A 98 14.05 14.13 14.69
C VAL A 98 14.58 12.70 14.69
N CYS A 99 13.71 11.69 14.76
CA CYS A 99 14.12 10.29 14.66
C CYS A 99 14.81 9.98 13.34
N LYS A 100 14.31 10.52 12.21
CA LYS A 100 14.94 10.39 10.89
C LYS A 100 16.33 11.03 10.87
N LEU A 101 16.44 12.31 11.23
CA LEU A 101 17.72 13.02 11.22
C LEU A 101 18.81 12.36 12.09
N VAL A 102 18.44 11.94 13.31
CA VAL A 102 19.39 11.32 14.23
C VAL A 102 19.80 9.94 13.74
N ARG A 103 18.87 9.18 13.15
CA ARG A 103 19.16 7.87 12.54
C ARG A 103 20.12 8.00 11.38
N ASP A 104 19.82 8.88 10.42
CA ASP A 104 20.65 9.07 9.23
C ASP A 104 22.10 9.42 9.65
N ALA A 105 22.26 10.28 10.66
CA ALA A 105 23.57 10.62 11.22
C ALA A 105 24.28 9.46 11.94
N MET A 106 23.53 8.56 12.62
CA MET A 106 24.09 7.37 13.28
C MET A 106 24.54 6.31 12.28
N GLU A 107 23.77 6.10 11.21
CA GLU A 107 24.08 5.19 10.11
C GLU A 107 25.36 5.62 9.37
N GLU A 108 25.52 6.92 9.11
CA GLU A 108 26.72 7.47 8.45
C GLU A 108 28.00 7.39 9.30
N CYS A 109 27.89 7.46 10.63
CA CYS A 109 29.05 7.41 11.51
C CYS A 109 29.60 5.98 11.65
N HIS A 110 28.83 5.10 12.29
CA HIS A 110 29.19 3.70 12.57
C HIS A 110 27.95 2.90 12.99
N GLU A 111 27.20 2.36 12.02
CA GLU A 111 25.91 1.68 12.22
C GLU A 111 25.92 0.64 13.37
N THR A 112 26.96 -0.19 13.47
CA THR A 112 27.03 -1.27 14.47
C THR A 112 27.14 -0.80 15.92
N SER A 113 27.73 0.38 16.15
CA SER A 113 27.92 0.94 17.51
C SER A 113 26.66 1.62 18.05
N PHE A 114 25.74 1.98 17.15
CA PHE A 114 24.51 2.70 17.47
C PHE A 114 23.25 1.87 17.21
N LEU A 115 23.37 0.58 16.92
CA LEU A 115 22.25 -0.24 16.46
C LEU A 115 21.04 -0.22 17.41
N SER A 116 21.26 -0.28 18.73
CA SER A 116 20.17 -0.17 19.72
C SER A 116 19.47 1.20 19.69
N SER A 117 20.24 2.28 19.47
CA SER A 117 19.69 3.62 19.27
C SER A 117 18.96 3.75 17.93
N ILE A 118 19.48 3.17 16.85
CA ILE A 118 18.85 3.14 15.52
C ILE A 118 17.51 2.42 15.58
N VAL A 119 17.45 1.22 16.18
CA VAL A 119 16.20 0.47 16.40
C VAL A 119 15.17 1.32 17.15
N LEU A 120 15.61 2.01 18.21
CA LEU A 120 14.74 2.89 18.99
C LEU A 120 14.13 4.02 18.15
N THR A 121 14.90 4.59 17.21
CA THR A 121 14.37 5.64 16.32
C THR A 121 13.20 5.18 15.46
N PHE A 122 13.13 3.90 15.06
CA PHE A 122 12.01 3.37 14.26
C PHE A 122 10.76 3.13 15.11
N VAL A 123 10.94 2.65 16.33
CA VAL A 123 9.84 2.33 17.25
C VAL A 123 9.21 3.59 17.84
N ARG A 124 10.00 4.65 18.05
CA ARG A 124 9.51 5.93 18.55
C ARG A 124 8.71 6.74 17.51
N GLN A 125 8.75 6.35 16.24
CA GLN A 125 7.91 6.98 15.21
C GLN A 125 6.43 6.67 15.44
N ASN A 126 5.58 7.52 14.87
CA ASN A 126 4.14 7.29 14.81
C ASN A 126 3.67 7.32 13.35
N PRO A 127 3.18 6.19 12.79
CA PRO A 127 3.10 4.85 13.41
C PRO A 127 4.49 4.20 13.63
N PRO A 128 4.65 3.29 14.62
CA PRO A 128 5.90 2.58 14.86
C PRO A 128 6.30 1.70 13.67
N LYS A 129 7.58 1.72 13.30
CA LYS A 129 8.10 0.97 12.15
C LYS A 129 8.90 -0.27 12.55
N VAL A 130 8.21 -1.24 13.15
CA VAL A 130 8.82 -2.46 13.73
C VAL A 130 9.57 -3.30 12.68
N ALA A 131 8.97 -3.52 11.51
CA ALA A 131 9.59 -4.30 10.43
C ALA A 131 10.90 -3.69 9.93
N GLU A 132 10.97 -2.37 9.79
CA GLU A 132 12.22 -1.68 9.39
C GLU A 132 13.28 -1.82 10.49
N ALA A 133 12.89 -1.65 11.76
CA ALA A 133 13.79 -1.83 12.89
C ALA A 133 14.41 -3.25 12.94
N LEU A 134 13.58 -4.28 12.73
CA LEU A 134 14.02 -5.68 12.72
C LEU A 134 14.96 -6.01 11.55
N ARG A 135 14.84 -5.33 10.40
CA ARG A 135 15.78 -5.53 9.27
C ARG A 135 17.21 -5.18 9.63
N HIS A 136 17.42 -4.10 10.40
CA HIS A 136 18.76 -3.76 10.89
C HIS A 136 19.34 -4.82 11.85
N LEU A 137 18.51 -5.70 12.40
CA LEU A 137 18.92 -6.78 13.31
C LEU A 137 19.18 -8.12 12.62
N GLN A 138 18.79 -8.30 11.35
CA GLN A 138 18.99 -9.55 10.60
C GLN A 138 20.48 -9.87 10.46
N ASP A 139 21.26 -8.90 9.98
CA ASP A 139 22.71 -9.08 9.74
C ASP A 139 23.58 -8.78 10.97
N ALA A 140 22.96 -8.39 12.10
CA ALA A 140 23.68 -8.07 13.32
C ALA A 140 24.19 -9.33 14.04
N GLY A 141 25.37 -9.22 14.67
CA GLY A 141 25.90 -10.28 15.53
C GLY A 141 24.99 -10.56 16.73
N ALA A 142 24.99 -11.79 17.23
CA ALA A 142 24.04 -12.29 18.24
C ALA A 142 23.89 -11.38 19.48
N SER A 143 25.01 -10.85 20.01
CA SER A 143 24.98 -9.95 21.16
C SER A 143 24.22 -8.64 20.88
N ILE A 144 24.44 -8.05 19.69
CA ILE A 144 23.84 -6.77 19.31
C ILE A 144 22.37 -6.99 18.94
N ARG A 145 22.06 -8.11 18.27
CA ARG A 145 20.70 -8.54 17.99
C ARG A 145 19.86 -8.65 19.26
N SER A 146 20.39 -9.31 20.30
CA SER A 146 19.72 -9.46 21.58
C SER A 146 19.47 -8.12 22.28
N GLU A 147 20.44 -7.20 22.25
CA GLU A 147 20.26 -5.84 22.79
C GLU A 147 19.17 -5.07 22.03
N GLY A 148 19.16 -5.14 20.70
CA GLY A 148 18.14 -4.48 19.87
C GLY A 148 16.73 -5.04 20.09
N LEU A 149 16.61 -6.37 20.22
CA LEU A 149 15.35 -7.02 20.57
C LEU A 149 14.88 -6.64 21.98
N GLU A 150 15.78 -6.48 22.96
CA GLU A 150 15.43 -6.02 24.30
C GLU A 150 14.76 -4.62 24.26
N VAL A 151 15.35 -3.72 23.47
CA VAL A 151 14.82 -2.38 23.25
C VAL A 151 13.43 -2.43 22.59
N LEU A 152 13.24 -3.30 21.59
CA LEU A 152 11.95 -3.51 20.93
C LEU A 152 10.88 -4.01 21.90
N MET A 153 11.19 -5.05 22.67
CA MET A 153 10.26 -5.68 23.62
C MET A 153 9.87 -4.74 24.77
N GLY A 154 10.72 -3.77 25.11
CA GLY A 154 10.40 -2.73 26.10
C GLY A 154 9.34 -1.72 25.64
N LEU A 155 9.06 -1.63 24.34
CA LEU A 155 8.23 -0.58 23.75
C LEU A 155 7.08 -1.10 22.88
N VAL A 156 7.19 -2.32 22.38
CA VAL A 156 6.23 -2.97 21.48
C VAL A 156 5.79 -4.29 22.10
N ASP A 157 4.55 -4.69 21.86
CA ASP A 157 4.05 -5.99 22.31
C ASP A 157 4.92 -7.15 21.74
N PRO A 158 5.35 -8.11 22.59
CA PRO A 158 6.22 -9.20 22.14
C PRO A 158 5.65 -10.05 21.01
N SER A 159 4.32 -10.22 20.97
CA SER A 159 3.66 -10.97 19.90
C SER A 159 3.80 -10.23 18.57
N THR A 160 3.72 -8.90 18.58
CA THR A 160 3.91 -8.07 17.38
C THR A 160 5.36 -8.16 16.88
N VAL A 161 6.35 -8.15 17.78
CA VAL A 161 7.76 -8.30 17.39
C VAL A 161 8.01 -9.67 16.76
N PHE A 162 7.44 -10.73 17.32
CA PHE A 162 7.52 -12.07 16.74
C PHE A 162 6.85 -12.17 15.36
N ASP A 163 5.63 -11.67 15.24
CA ASP A 163 4.85 -11.69 13.99
C ASP A 163 5.56 -10.89 12.88
N GLU A 164 6.10 -9.71 13.21
CA GLU A 164 6.89 -8.92 12.27
C GLU A 164 8.23 -9.59 11.91
N SER A 165 8.85 -10.31 12.84
CA SER A 165 10.07 -11.09 12.58
C SER A 165 9.81 -12.24 11.62
N LEU A 166 8.71 -12.99 11.81
CA LEU A 166 8.25 -13.99 10.84
C LEU A 166 8.04 -13.36 9.47
N GLY A 167 7.44 -12.17 9.43
CA GLY A 167 7.19 -11.42 8.21
C GLY A 167 8.43 -10.93 7.45
N LEU A 168 9.63 -11.08 8.01
CA LEU A 168 10.91 -10.88 7.34
C LEU A 168 11.47 -12.17 6.71
N TYR A 169 10.78 -13.29 6.89
CA TYR A 169 11.13 -14.63 6.41
C TYR A 169 12.48 -15.15 6.95
N ASP A 170 12.94 -14.59 8.07
CA ASP A 170 14.12 -15.03 8.81
C ASP A 170 13.67 -15.78 10.08
N LEU A 171 13.67 -17.12 9.98
CA LEU A 171 13.19 -17.98 11.06
C LEU A 171 14.10 -17.95 12.29
N ASP A 172 15.40 -17.66 12.12
CA ASP A 172 16.35 -17.55 13.23
C ASP A 172 16.13 -16.27 14.02
N LEU A 173 15.85 -15.16 13.33
CA LEU A 173 15.43 -13.92 13.97
C LEU A 173 14.09 -14.09 14.70
N ALA A 174 13.12 -14.78 14.08
CA ALA A 174 11.83 -15.06 14.70
C ALA A 174 11.98 -15.95 15.96
N ALA A 175 12.86 -16.95 15.93
CA ALA A 175 13.19 -17.78 17.09
C ALA A 175 13.78 -16.94 18.24
N ALA A 176 14.76 -16.08 17.93
CA ALA A 176 15.37 -15.19 18.91
C ALA A 176 14.34 -14.21 19.52
N ALA A 177 13.45 -13.66 18.70
CA ALA A 177 12.36 -12.81 19.16
C ALA A 177 11.37 -13.56 20.06
N ALA A 178 11.03 -14.82 19.75
CA ALA A 178 10.15 -15.64 20.57
C ALA A 178 10.76 -15.97 21.94
N GLU A 179 12.03 -16.38 21.95
CA GLU A 179 12.77 -16.71 23.17
C GLU A 179 12.86 -15.49 24.09
N GLN A 180 13.27 -14.34 23.54
CA GLN A 180 13.40 -13.10 24.30
C GLN A 180 12.05 -12.52 24.73
N GLY A 181 11.00 -12.71 23.95
CA GLY A 181 9.63 -12.35 24.29
C GLY A 181 8.98 -13.26 25.34
N GLY A 182 9.67 -14.33 25.78
CA GLY A 182 9.15 -15.27 26.78
C GLY A 182 8.01 -16.15 26.28
N ARG A 183 7.92 -16.38 24.96
CA ARG A 183 6.89 -17.26 24.38
C ARG A 183 7.19 -18.73 24.71
N ASP A 184 6.15 -19.55 24.89
CA ASP A 184 6.33 -20.98 25.20
C ASP A 184 7.05 -21.71 24.05
N PRO A 185 8.23 -22.31 24.28
CA PRO A 185 8.94 -23.12 23.28
C PRO A 185 8.10 -24.23 22.66
N ARG A 186 7.09 -24.75 23.38
CA ARG A 186 6.19 -25.78 22.88
C ARG A 186 5.23 -25.28 21.81
N GLU A 187 5.03 -23.97 21.72
CA GLU A 187 4.16 -23.36 20.71
C GLU A 187 4.95 -22.92 19.47
N TYR A 188 6.07 -22.21 19.66
CA TYR A 188 6.78 -21.62 18.52
C TYR A 188 7.78 -22.58 17.86
N LEU A 189 8.44 -23.49 18.60
CA LEU A 189 9.40 -24.40 17.98
C LEU A 189 8.75 -25.36 16.96
N PRO A 190 7.62 -26.04 17.26
CA PRO A 190 6.98 -26.89 16.26
C PRO A 190 6.48 -26.12 15.04
N LEU A 191 6.11 -24.85 15.22
CA LEU A 191 5.74 -23.97 14.12
C LEU A 191 6.95 -23.69 13.22
N LEU A 192 8.09 -23.29 13.79
CA LEU A 192 9.31 -23.00 13.02
C LEU A 192 9.88 -24.26 12.34
N GLU A 193 9.79 -25.42 12.99
CA GLU A 193 10.14 -26.71 12.39
C GLU A 193 9.26 -27.03 11.18
N ARG A 194 7.93 -26.82 11.30
CA ARG A 194 7.02 -27.01 10.18
C ARG A 194 7.30 -26.03 9.03
N LEU A 195 7.60 -24.76 9.33
CA LEU A 195 7.88 -23.74 8.32
C LEU A 195 9.21 -24.01 7.60
N SER A 196 10.26 -24.40 8.32
CA SER A 196 11.57 -24.72 7.74
C SER A 196 11.57 -25.97 6.86
N ALA A 197 10.61 -26.88 7.04
CA ALA A 197 10.42 -28.04 6.19
C ALA A 197 9.78 -27.73 4.82
N LEU A 198 9.19 -26.55 4.64
CA LEU A 198 8.54 -26.15 3.39
C LEU A 198 9.54 -25.55 2.40
N PRO A 199 9.33 -25.71 1.08
CA PRO A 199 10.06 -24.96 0.06
C PRO A 199 9.91 -23.44 0.25
N ASP A 200 10.94 -22.67 -0.12
CA ASP A 200 11.07 -21.22 0.16
C ASP A 200 9.78 -20.42 -0.08
N ARG A 201 9.16 -20.56 -1.26
CA ARG A 201 7.94 -19.81 -1.62
C ARG A 201 6.71 -20.25 -0.83
N LEU A 202 6.62 -21.55 -0.52
CA LEU A 202 5.51 -22.08 0.28
C LEU A 202 5.66 -21.71 1.75
N CYS A 203 6.89 -21.66 2.26
CA CYS A 203 7.19 -21.14 3.59
C CYS A 203 6.73 -19.67 3.71
N CYS A 204 7.14 -18.82 2.75
CA CYS A 204 6.72 -17.41 2.72
C CYS A 204 5.19 -17.26 2.61
N PHE A 205 4.55 -18.10 1.81
CA PHE A 205 3.10 -18.12 1.67
C PHE A 205 2.39 -18.46 2.99
N GLU A 206 2.78 -19.53 3.67
CA GLU A 206 2.19 -19.94 4.95
C GLU A 206 2.38 -18.85 6.02
N ILE A 207 3.57 -18.27 6.10
CA ILE A 207 3.85 -17.13 6.98
C ILE A 207 2.90 -15.96 6.68
N ASP A 208 2.81 -15.53 5.42
CA ASP A 208 1.96 -14.39 5.06
C ASP A 208 0.48 -14.68 5.30
N MET A 209 0.03 -15.93 5.14
CA MET A 209 -1.33 -16.35 5.49
C MET A 209 -1.59 -16.24 6.99
N MET A 210 -0.64 -16.69 7.83
CA MET A 210 -0.72 -16.55 9.28
C MET A 210 -0.78 -15.09 9.72
N LEU A 211 0.02 -14.23 9.09
CA LEU A 211 0.09 -12.79 9.35
C LEU A 211 -1.05 -12.00 8.67
N LYS A 212 -1.96 -12.67 7.95
CA LYS A 212 -3.05 -12.07 7.17
C LYS A 212 -2.57 -11.08 6.10
N ARG A 213 -1.31 -11.20 5.64
CA ARG A 213 -0.69 -10.44 4.55
C ARG A 213 -1.07 -11.05 3.20
N ARG A 214 -2.37 -11.10 2.92
CA ARG A 214 -2.99 -11.79 1.77
C ARG A 214 -2.39 -11.37 0.43
N ASP A 215 -2.13 -10.08 0.27
CA ASP A 215 -1.51 -9.50 -0.92
C ASP A 215 -0.13 -10.11 -1.24
N SER A 216 0.67 -10.37 -0.21
CA SER A 216 1.99 -10.98 -0.34
C SER A 216 1.89 -12.50 -0.48
N ALA A 217 1.00 -13.13 0.30
CA ALA A 217 0.67 -14.55 0.17
C ALA A 217 0.30 -14.91 -1.28
N MET A 218 -0.57 -14.10 -1.92
CA MET A 218 -0.98 -14.31 -3.30
C MET A 218 0.20 -14.27 -4.28
N LYS A 219 1.20 -13.41 -4.04
CA LYS A 219 2.42 -13.38 -4.87
C LYS A 219 3.21 -14.67 -4.71
N HIS A 220 3.45 -15.10 -3.47
CA HIS A 220 4.28 -16.27 -3.21
C HIS A 220 3.66 -17.56 -3.71
N ILE A 221 2.35 -17.78 -3.56
CA ILE A 221 1.69 -19.00 -4.05
C ILE A 221 1.72 -19.11 -5.58
N ILE A 222 1.57 -17.98 -6.29
CA ILE A 222 1.71 -17.95 -7.75
C ILE A 222 3.15 -18.25 -8.15
N LEU A 223 4.13 -17.65 -7.46
CA LEU A 223 5.56 -17.87 -7.71
C LEU A 223 6.04 -19.27 -7.30
N ALA A 224 5.33 -19.95 -6.41
CA ALA A 224 5.67 -21.31 -5.96
C ALA A 224 5.57 -22.34 -7.09
N GLY A 225 4.66 -22.14 -8.06
CA GLY A 225 4.55 -23.03 -9.21
C GLY A 225 3.15 -23.10 -9.79
N GLY A 226 3.02 -23.71 -10.97
CA GLY A 226 1.72 -23.93 -11.61
C GLY A 226 0.86 -24.97 -10.89
N GLU A 227 1.49 -25.91 -10.19
CA GLU A 227 0.83 -26.97 -9.40
C GLU A 227 -0.02 -26.43 -8.23
N HIS A 228 0.28 -25.22 -7.77
CA HIS A 228 -0.45 -24.54 -6.69
C HIS A 228 -1.54 -23.59 -7.19
N TRP A 229 -1.87 -23.63 -8.49
CA TRP A 229 -2.83 -22.70 -9.09
C TRP A 229 -4.22 -22.77 -8.47
N GLU A 230 -4.75 -23.96 -8.19
CA GLU A 230 -6.08 -24.08 -7.58
C GLU A 230 -6.13 -23.39 -6.21
N ARG A 231 -5.07 -23.50 -5.42
CA ARG A 231 -4.98 -22.80 -4.13
C ARG A 231 -4.91 -21.28 -4.31
N ALA A 232 -4.17 -20.80 -5.30
CA ALA A 232 -4.12 -19.38 -5.64
C ALA A 232 -5.50 -18.87 -6.11
N ARG A 233 -6.21 -19.67 -6.92
CA ARG A 233 -7.56 -19.38 -7.42
C ARG A 233 -8.57 -19.27 -6.29
N GLU A 234 -8.57 -20.21 -5.34
CA GLU A 234 -9.42 -20.15 -4.14
C GLU A 234 -9.17 -18.85 -3.35
N LEU A 235 -7.90 -18.53 -3.08
CA LEU A 235 -7.51 -17.33 -2.33
C LEU A 235 -7.94 -16.04 -3.06
N MET A 236 -7.81 -16.02 -4.38
CA MET A 236 -8.22 -14.90 -5.21
C MET A 236 -9.72 -14.65 -5.13
N LEU A 237 -10.54 -15.70 -5.15
CA LEU A 237 -11.99 -15.60 -5.05
C LEU A 237 -12.44 -15.22 -3.64
N GLU A 238 -11.86 -15.82 -2.61
CA GLU A 238 -12.20 -15.57 -1.20
C GLU A 238 -11.91 -14.13 -0.76
N HIS A 239 -10.86 -13.52 -1.30
CA HIS A 239 -10.37 -12.21 -0.86
C HIS A 239 -10.33 -11.15 -1.97
N ALA A 240 -10.91 -11.43 -3.12
CA ALA A 240 -10.97 -10.53 -4.29
C ALA A 240 -9.59 -9.98 -4.74
N LEU A 241 -8.53 -10.80 -4.68
CA LEU A 241 -7.13 -10.40 -4.95
C LEU A 241 -6.75 -10.40 -6.44
N TYR A 242 -7.70 -10.09 -7.32
CA TYR A 242 -7.55 -10.23 -8.77
C TYR A 242 -6.41 -9.38 -9.35
N GLU A 243 -6.31 -8.12 -8.95
CA GLU A 243 -5.30 -7.20 -9.52
C GLU A 243 -3.87 -7.64 -9.21
N ILE A 244 -3.64 -8.13 -7.99
CA ILE A 244 -2.35 -8.63 -7.55
C ILE A 244 -2.02 -9.93 -8.29
N ALA A 245 -2.99 -10.84 -8.37
CA ALA A 245 -2.86 -12.08 -9.10
C ALA A 245 -2.46 -11.84 -10.57
N LEU A 246 -3.19 -10.98 -11.27
CA LEU A 246 -2.94 -10.62 -12.66
C LEU A 246 -1.57 -9.96 -12.85
N ARG A 247 -1.17 -9.05 -11.94
CA ARG A 247 0.13 -8.39 -12.00
C ARG A 247 1.27 -9.40 -11.91
N VAL A 248 1.17 -10.38 -11.02
CA VAL A 248 2.20 -11.42 -10.86
C VAL A 248 2.16 -12.37 -12.05
N LEU A 249 0.99 -12.87 -12.45
CA LEU A 249 0.85 -13.82 -13.57
C LEU A 249 1.39 -13.27 -14.89
N LYS A 250 1.27 -11.96 -15.15
CA LYS A 250 1.87 -11.30 -16.34
C LYS A 250 3.39 -11.42 -16.43
N THR A 251 4.06 -11.61 -15.30
CA THR A 251 5.52 -11.80 -15.25
C THR A 251 5.92 -13.26 -15.46
N GLN A 252 4.94 -14.16 -15.57
CA GLN A 252 5.14 -15.61 -15.60
C GLN A 252 4.71 -16.13 -16.96
N ASP A 253 5.42 -17.11 -17.51
CA ASP A 253 5.08 -17.74 -18.78
C ASP A 253 3.97 -18.79 -18.61
N ARG A 254 2.78 -18.33 -18.19
CA ARG A 254 1.63 -19.19 -17.85
C ARG A 254 0.32 -18.60 -18.37
N GLN A 255 0.22 -18.52 -19.69
CA GLN A 255 -0.93 -17.89 -20.37
C GLN A 255 -2.28 -18.50 -19.95
N LYS A 256 -2.35 -19.82 -19.75
CA LYS A 256 -3.59 -20.49 -19.33
C LYS A 256 -4.12 -19.95 -18.01
N HIS A 257 -3.28 -19.90 -16.97
CA HIS A 257 -3.68 -19.36 -15.66
C HIS A 257 -3.96 -17.86 -15.71
N LEU A 258 -3.27 -17.12 -16.56
CA LEU A 258 -3.54 -15.69 -16.78
C LEU A 258 -4.93 -15.48 -17.39
N ASN A 259 -5.32 -16.25 -18.39
CA ASN A 259 -6.65 -16.17 -19.00
C ASN A 259 -7.74 -16.53 -17.97
N GLU A 260 -7.56 -17.63 -17.23
CA GLU A 260 -8.48 -18.01 -16.16
C GLU A 260 -8.62 -16.92 -15.08
N ALA A 261 -7.51 -16.27 -14.70
CA ALA A 261 -7.55 -15.15 -13.76
C ALA A 261 -8.34 -13.95 -14.30
N TYR A 262 -8.19 -13.63 -15.59
CA TYR A 262 -8.97 -12.58 -16.23
C TYR A 262 -10.46 -12.92 -16.30
N ASP A 263 -10.82 -14.17 -16.61
CA ASP A 263 -12.21 -14.62 -16.61
C ASP A 263 -12.88 -14.47 -15.23
N LEU A 264 -12.18 -14.86 -14.16
CA LEU A 264 -12.68 -14.72 -12.80
C LEU A 264 -12.81 -13.25 -12.38
N TYR A 265 -11.82 -12.43 -12.73
CA TYR A 265 -11.89 -10.99 -12.49
C TYR A 265 -13.04 -10.32 -13.27
N ALA A 266 -13.22 -10.71 -14.53
CA ALA A 266 -14.28 -10.21 -15.39
C ALA A 266 -15.66 -10.57 -14.85
N SER A 267 -15.83 -11.79 -14.34
CA SER A 267 -17.07 -12.24 -13.69
C SER A 267 -17.38 -11.40 -12.44
N HIS A 268 -16.40 -11.16 -11.58
CA HIS A 268 -16.56 -10.27 -10.42
C HIS A 268 -16.89 -8.81 -10.81
N LEU A 269 -16.30 -8.30 -11.89
CA LEU A 269 -16.63 -6.97 -12.43
C LEU A 269 -18.06 -6.92 -13.00
N LEU A 270 -18.50 -8.00 -13.63
CA LEU A 270 -19.87 -8.13 -14.14
C LEU A 270 -20.88 -8.08 -12.99
N ASP A 271 -20.65 -8.86 -11.94
CA ASP A 271 -21.52 -8.93 -10.75
C ASP A 271 -21.59 -7.58 -10.01
N SER A 272 -20.52 -6.78 -10.07
CA SER A 272 -20.49 -5.41 -9.52
C SER A 272 -21.06 -4.33 -10.46
N GLY A 273 -21.60 -4.72 -11.62
CA GLY A 273 -22.22 -3.81 -12.60
C GLY A 273 -21.21 -3.00 -13.43
N ARG A 274 -19.92 -3.32 -13.37
CA ARG A 274 -18.87 -2.66 -14.18
C ARG A 274 -18.73 -3.33 -15.54
N TYR A 275 -19.81 -3.27 -16.34
CA TYR A 275 -19.92 -3.98 -17.62
C TYR A 275 -18.78 -3.70 -18.61
N ARG A 276 -18.34 -2.44 -18.72
CA ARG A 276 -17.25 -2.05 -19.64
C ARG A 276 -15.93 -2.72 -19.26
N ASP A 277 -15.60 -2.69 -17.97
CA ASP A 277 -14.34 -3.25 -17.48
C ASP A 277 -14.37 -4.78 -17.52
N ALA A 278 -15.53 -5.38 -17.20
CA ALA A 278 -15.77 -6.81 -17.35
C ALA A 278 -15.54 -7.28 -18.80
N ALA A 279 -16.09 -6.56 -19.78
CA ALA A 279 -15.88 -6.88 -21.19
C ALA A 279 -14.40 -6.81 -21.60
N LEU A 280 -13.68 -5.76 -21.17
CA LEU A 280 -12.25 -5.63 -21.45
C LEU A 280 -11.44 -6.78 -20.83
N ALA A 281 -11.79 -7.20 -19.61
CA ALA A 281 -11.15 -8.32 -18.93
C ALA A 281 -11.46 -9.66 -19.63
N PHE A 282 -12.72 -9.94 -19.99
CA PHE A 282 -13.07 -11.13 -20.79
C PHE A 282 -12.35 -11.15 -22.14
N ARG A 283 -12.21 -10.00 -22.81
CA ARG A 283 -11.43 -9.91 -24.04
C ARG A 283 -9.95 -10.22 -23.80
N ALA A 284 -9.38 -9.76 -22.70
CA ALA A 284 -8.01 -10.10 -22.32
C ALA A 284 -7.82 -11.60 -21.99
N ALA A 285 -8.88 -12.30 -21.59
CA ALA A 285 -8.91 -13.75 -21.42
C ALA A 285 -9.11 -14.54 -22.73
N ASP A 286 -9.27 -13.86 -23.87
CA ASP A 286 -9.71 -14.44 -25.16
C ASP A 286 -11.14 -15.04 -25.12
N ASN A 287 -11.96 -14.60 -24.16
CA ASN A 287 -13.34 -15.04 -23.97
C ASN A 287 -14.32 -14.06 -24.64
N LEU A 288 -14.37 -14.10 -25.97
CA LEU A 288 -15.13 -13.12 -26.78
C LEU A 288 -16.63 -13.21 -26.54
N SER A 289 -17.17 -14.41 -26.32
CA SER A 289 -18.61 -14.63 -26.07
C SER A 289 -19.06 -13.97 -24.76
N SER A 290 -18.29 -14.12 -23.68
CA SER A 290 -18.60 -13.49 -22.39
C SER A 290 -18.38 -11.98 -22.45
N SER A 291 -17.38 -11.51 -23.19
CA SER A 291 -17.19 -10.08 -23.46
C SER A 291 -18.40 -9.47 -24.18
N LEU A 292 -18.91 -10.11 -25.24
CA LEU A 292 -20.11 -9.67 -25.95
C LEU A 292 -21.34 -9.63 -25.02
N ASN A 293 -21.52 -10.64 -24.18
CA ASN A 293 -22.60 -10.66 -23.19
C ASN A 293 -22.49 -9.50 -22.20
N ALA A 294 -21.29 -9.23 -21.66
CA ALA A 294 -21.05 -8.11 -20.75
C ALA A 294 -21.38 -6.76 -21.40
N LEU A 295 -20.98 -6.55 -22.66
CA LEU A 295 -21.29 -5.33 -23.40
C LEU A 295 -22.79 -5.18 -23.68
N GLN A 296 -23.47 -6.29 -24.02
CA GLN A 296 -24.91 -6.32 -24.23
C GLN A 296 -25.67 -5.95 -22.94
N GLN A 297 -25.32 -6.53 -21.80
CA GLN A 297 -25.93 -6.21 -20.51
C GLN A 297 -25.69 -4.75 -20.09
N GLY A 298 -24.51 -4.21 -20.41
CA GLY A 298 -24.20 -2.80 -20.15
C GLY A 298 -24.80 -1.80 -21.12
N GLY A 299 -25.51 -2.24 -22.18
CA GLY A 299 -26.01 -1.36 -23.25
C GLY A 299 -24.90 -0.69 -24.07
N LEU A 300 -23.68 -1.23 -24.05
CA LEU A 300 -22.49 -0.64 -24.68
C LEU A 300 -22.42 -1.04 -26.16
N TRP A 301 -23.32 -0.49 -26.96
CA TRP A 301 -23.53 -0.93 -28.36
C TRP A 301 -22.32 -0.70 -29.28
N GLN A 302 -21.61 0.42 -29.15
CA GLN A 302 -20.45 0.71 -30.01
C GLN A 302 -19.34 -0.35 -29.89
N PRO A 303 -18.78 -0.61 -28.68
CA PRO A 303 -17.79 -1.67 -28.53
C PRO A 303 -18.37 -3.07 -28.80
N PHE A 304 -19.68 -3.28 -28.58
CA PHE A 304 -20.32 -4.55 -28.90
C PHE A 304 -20.24 -4.86 -30.40
N PHE A 305 -20.63 -3.92 -31.27
CA PHE A 305 -20.57 -4.15 -32.72
C PHE A 305 -19.15 -4.25 -33.25
N LEU A 306 -18.22 -3.44 -32.71
CA LEU A 306 -16.80 -3.57 -33.07
C LEU A 306 -16.30 -5.00 -32.82
N LEU A 307 -16.56 -5.55 -31.63
CA LEU A 307 -16.17 -6.90 -31.28
C LEU A 307 -16.94 -7.96 -32.09
N LEU A 308 -18.23 -7.76 -32.34
CA LEU A 308 -19.05 -8.68 -33.12
C LEU A 308 -18.53 -8.80 -34.56
N HIS A 309 -18.11 -7.70 -35.18
CA HIS A 309 -17.49 -7.71 -36.49
C HIS A 309 -16.13 -8.42 -36.50
N GLU A 310 -15.31 -8.25 -35.46
CA GLU A 310 -14.02 -8.96 -35.31
C GLU A 310 -14.21 -10.49 -35.28
N THR A 311 -15.35 -10.98 -34.74
CA THR A 311 -15.66 -12.43 -34.73
C THR A 311 -16.11 -13.01 -36.07
N GLY A 312 -16.28 -12.17 -37.10
CA GLY A 312 -16.75 -12.61 -38.43
C GLY A 312 -18.24 -12.99 -38.48
N ALA A 313 -19.05 -12.40 -37.59
CA ALA A 313 -20.50 -12.63 -37.56
C ALA A 313 -21.17 -12.29 -38.90
N GLN A 314 -22.16 -13.09 -39.30
CA GLN A 314 -22.87 -12.89 -40.56
C GLN A 314 -23.81 -11.68 -40.48
N PRO A 315 -24.11 -11.00 -41.62
CA PRO A 315 -24.97 -9.81 -41.64
C PRO A 315 -26.33 -10.02 -40.97
N ASN A 316 -26.95 -11.18 -41.16
CA ASN A 316 -28.25 -11.50 -40.55
C ASN A 316 -28.17 -11.59 -39.01
N GLU A 317 -27.06 -12.10 -38.48
CA GLU A 317 -26.85 -12.17 -37.03
C GLU A 317 -26.62 -10.78 -36.45
N ILE A 318 -25.81 -9.95 -37.13
CA ILE A 318 -25.57 -8.57 -36.75
C ILE A 318 -26.89 -7.79 -36.69
N GLN A 319 -27.74 -7.94 -37.72
CA GLN A 319 -29.05 -7.29 -37.77
C GLN A 319 -29.96 -7.75 -36.61
N ARG A 320 -30.01 -9.06 -36.32
CA ARG A 320 -30.79 -9.59 -35.19
C ARG A 320 -30.31 -9.02 -33.85
N ARG A 321 -28.99 -9.03 -33.62
CA ARG A 321 -28.39 -8.52 -32.37
C ARG A 321 -28.60 -7.01 -32.23
N ALA A 322 -28.57 -6.25 -33.34
CA ALA A 322 -28.88 -4.83 -33.36
C ALA A 322 -30.32 -4.54 -32.95
N TYR A 323 -31.27 -5.32 -33.45
CA TYR A 323 -32.67 -5.18 -33.07
C TYR A 323 -32.86 -5.43 -31.56
N GLU A 324 -32.32 -6.52 -31.02
CA GLU A 324 -32.40 -6.86 -29.59
C GLU A 324 -31.81 -5.77 -28.69
N LEU A 325 -30.66 -5.22 -29.08
CA LEU A 325 -29.98 -4.18 -28.31
C LEU A 325 -30.71 -2.83 -28.41
N ALA A 326 -31.25 -2.49 -29.58
CA ALA A 326 -32.05 -1.28 -29.79
C ALA A 326 -33.30 -1.28 -28.91
N GLU A 327 -34.01 -2.40 -28.82
CA GLU A 327 -35.14 -2.59 -27.90
C GLU A 327 -34.74 -2.39 -26.44
N GLY A 328 -33.62 -2.98 -26.01
CA GLY A 328 -33.10 -2.79 -24.65
C GLY A 328 -32.73 -1.34 -24.34
N LEU A 329 -32.13 -0.63 -25.30
CA LEU A 329 -31.81 0.79 -25.18
C LEU A 329 -33.07 1.67 -25.14
N ARG A 330 -34.09 1.34 -25.93
CA ARG A 330 -35.38 2.03 -25.91
C ARG A 330 -36.03 1.93 -24.53
N VAL A 331 -36.12 0.72 -23.97
CA VAL A 331 -36.71 0.47 -22.64
C VAL A 331 -35.96 1.19 -21.52
N THR A 332 -34.64 1.35 -21.64
CA THR A 332 -33.82 2.08 -20.64
C THR A 332 -33.82 3.60 -20.83
N GLY A 333 -34.61 4.13 -21.77
CA GLY A 333 -34.76 5.56 -22.03
C GLY A 333 -33.70 6.16 -22.96
N GLN A 334 -32.85 5.34 -23.56
CA GLN A 334 -31.81 5.73 -24.52
C GLN A 334 -32.35 5.67 -25.97
N GLY A 335 -33.48 6.35 -26.21
CA GLY A 335 -34.20 6.30 -27.49
C GLY A 335 -33.42 6.87 -28.68
N LYS A 336 -32.47 7.79 -28.44
CA LYS A 336 -31.57 8.33 -29.50
C LYS A 336 -30.63 7.26 -30.02
N GLU A 337 -30.02 6.52 -29.11
CA GLU A 337 -29.09 5.44 -29.40
C GLU A 337 -29.82 4.26 -30.05
N ALA A 338 -31.00 3.90 -29.53
CA ALA A 338 -31.87 2.90 -30.12
C ALA A 338 -32.24 3.23 -31.58
N ALA A 339 -32.66 4.48 -31.84
CA ALA A 339 -33.01 4.93 -33.19
C ALA A 339 -31.84 4.85 -34.18
N ARG A 340 -30.62 5.14 -33.73
CA ARG A 340 -29.42 4.95 -34.57
C ARG A 340 -29.21 3.49 -34.93
N LEU A 341 -29.36 2.56 -33.98
CA LEU A 341 -29.25 1.14 -34.28
C LEU A 341 -30.30 0.66 -35.28
N PHE A 342 -31.56 1.09 -35.10
CA PHE A 342 -32.63 0.75 -36.05
C PHE A 342 -32.36 1.27 -37.47
N LEU A 343 -31.84 2.50 -37.61
CA LEU A 343 -31.51 3.08 -38.91
C LEU A 343 -30.27 2.42 -39.54
N ASP A 344 -29.15 2.40 -38.80
CA ASP A 344 -27.84 2.06 -39.35
C ASP A 344 -27.68 0.55 -39.58
N TYR A 345 -28.27 -0.28 -38.72
CA TYR A 345 -28.11 -1.74 -38.78
C TYR A 345 -29.36 -2.49 -39.22
N CYS A 346 -30.56 -2.02 -38.85
CA CYS A 346 -31.81 -2.73 -39.18
C CYS A 346 -32.51 -2.20 -40.43
N GLN A 347 -32.17 -0.99 -40.88
CA GLN A 347 -32.93 -0.26 -41.92
C GLN A 347 -34.41 -0.06 -41.56
N ASP A 348 -34.73 -0.09 -40.26
CA ASP A 348 -36.08 0.09 -39.76
C ASP A 348 -36.31 1.55 -39.37
N THR A 349 -36.90 2.28 -40.31
CA THR A 349 -37.19 3.71 -40.14
C THR A 349 -38.39 3.96 -39.24
N ASP A 350 -39.33 3.03 -39.14
CA ASP A 350 -40.55 3.23 -38.35
C ASP A 350 -40.23 3.11 -36.86
N GLU A 351 -39.51 2.05 -36.47
CA GLU A 351 -39.07 1.86 -35.09
C GLU A 351 -38.07 2.94 -34.63
N ALA A 352 -37.23 3.43 -35.55
CA ALA A 352 -36.34 4.57 -35.27
C ALA A 352 -37.12 5.85 -34.97
N VAL A 353 -38.14 6.16 -35.76
CA VAL A 353 -39.01 7.34 -35.54
C VAL A 353 -39.78 7.18 -34.23
N SER A 354 -40.36 6.00 -33.95
CA SER A 354 -41.05 5.73 -32.68
C SER A 354 -40.13 5.99 -31.49
N SER A 355 -38.93 5.40 -31.50
CA SER A 355 -37.94 5.55 -30.43
C SER A 355 -37.54 7.01 -30.17
N LEU A 356 -37.42 7.82 -31.22
CA LEU A 356 -37.12 9.26 -31.09
C LEU A 356 -38.30 10.07 -30.54
N THR A 357 -39.53 9.73 -30.92
CA THR A 357 -40.73 10.40 -30.41
C THR A 357 -40.96 10.13 -28.93
N GLU A 358 -40.67 8.91 -28.47
CA GLU A 358 -40.80 8.52 -27.06
C GLU A 358 -39.86 9.34 -26.14
N VAL A 359 -38.69 9.74 -26.63
CA VAL A 359 -37.72 10.59 -25.90
C VAL A 359 -37.84 12.09 -26.22
N GLY A 360 -38.86 12.50 -26.99
CA GLY A 360 -39.14 13.91 -27.29
C GLY A 360 -38.23 14.56 -28.34
N GLU A 361 -37.54 13.78 -29.17
CA GLU A 361 -36.62 14.26 -30.22
C GLU A 361 -37.33 14.48 -31.57
N TRP A 362 -38.37 15.33 -31.55
CA TRP A 362 -39.28 15.56 -32.67
C TRP A 362 -38.60 16.02 -33.98
N LEU A 363 -37.55 16.85 -33.87
CA LEU A 363 -36.82 17.35 -35.05
C LEU A 363 -36.02 16.25 -35.75
N GLN A 364 -35.46 15.31 -34.99
CA GLN A 364 -34.74 14.17 -35.57
C GLN A 364 -35.72 13.14 -36.14
N ALA A 365 -36.83 12.88 -35.43
CA ALA A 365 -37.92 12.04 -35.92
C ALA A 365 -38.50 12.55 -37.26
N ALA A 366 -38.76 13.86 -37.36
CA ALA A 366 -39.28 14.47 -38.59
C ALA A 366 -38.29 14.43 -39.76
N ARG A 367 -36.97 14.47 -39.49
CA ARG A 367 -35.95 14.28 -40.53
C ARG A 367 -35.91 12.84 -41.03
N GLY A 368 -35.94 11.86 -40.13
CA GLY A 368 -35.97 10.43 -40.48
C GLY A 368 -37.22 10.03 -41.27
N GLY A 369 -38.39 10.57 -40.91
CA GLY A 369 -39.63 10.31 -41.66
C GLY A 369 -39.63 10.87 -43.09
N ARG A 370 -38.92 12.00 -43.33
CA ARG A 370 -38.83 12.62 -44.67
C ARG A 370 -37.88 11.90 -45.62
N SER A 371 -36.84 11.22 -45.12
CA SER A 371 -35.97 10.43 -46.00
C SER A 371 -36.68 9.21 -46.58
N LYS A 372 -37.75 8.73 -45.94
CA LYS A 372 -38.60 7.62 -46.40
C LYS A 372 -39.58 8.02 -47.50
N THR A 373 -39.99 9.30 -47.56
CA THR A 373 -41.00 9.81 -48.51
C THR A 373 -40.40 10.49 -49.75
N GLY A 374 -39.07 10.57 -49.85
CA GLY A 374 -38.35 11.26 -50.92
C GLY A 374 -37.70 10.35 -51.97
N GLY A 375 -37.93 9.03 -51.92
CA GLY A 375 -37.61 8.08 -52.99
C GLY A 375 -38.90 7.50 -53.55
#